data_AF-A0A416UCK7-F1
#
_entry.id   AF-A0A416UCK7-F1
#
_cell.length_a   1.000
_cell.length_b   1.000
_cell.length_c   1.000
_cell.angle_alpha   90.00
_cell.angle_beta   90.00
_cell.angle_gamma   90.00
#
_symmetry.space_group_name_H-M   'P 1'
#
loop_
_entity.id
_entity.type
_entity.pdbx_description
1 polymer ?
#
loop_
_entity_poly.entity_id
_entity_poly.type
_entity_poly.pdbx_seq_one_letter_code
_entity_poly.pdbx_strand_id
1 'polypeptide(L)'
;MNKTVEEINKMIMEDAPMEEINDAIGYIDIYSCFDPIFEPPIDFLEECRKHWETAQSSFRKTIERKIGNTWYVIETECDGNEPLADKVKRLIFSDKGVIC
;
A
#
# COMPACT_ATOMS: atom_id res chain seq x y z
N MET A 1 15.82 -29.37 10.90
CA MET A 1 14.65 -30.15 10.46
C MET A 1 13.45 -29.34 10.88
N ASN A 2 12.57 -28.94 9.95
CA ASN A 2 11.46 -28.05 10.30
C ASN A 2 10.53 -28.76 11.29
N LYS A 3 10.18 -28.08 12.39
CA LYS A 3 9.21 -28.60 13.36
C LYS A 3 7.83 -28.63 12.72
N THR A 4 7.00 -29.59 13.11
CA THR A 4 5.60 -29.63 12.70
C THR A 4 4.81 -28.53 13.40
N VAL A 5 3.65 -28.17 12.85
CA VAL A 5 2.74 -27.18 13.46
C VAL A 5 2.31 -27.60 14.87
N GLU A 6 2.11 -28.89 15.11
CA GLU A 6 1.76 -29.43 16.44
C GLU A 6 2.88 -29.19 17.47
N GLU A 7 4.14 -29.39 17.08
CA GLU A 7 5.29 -29.15 17.94
C GLU A 7 5.49 -27.66 18.24
N ILE A 8 5.28 -26.79 17.24
CA ILE A 8 5.33 -25.32 17.42
C ILE A 8 4.22 -24.87 18.37
N ASN A 9 2.99 -25.34 18.17
CA ASN A 9 1.87 -25.05 19.05
C ASN A 9 2.16 -25.47 20.49
N LYS A 10 2.77 -26.65 20.67
CA LYS A 10 3.18 -27.13 21.99
C LYS A 10 4.23 -26.21 22.64
N MET A 11 5.24 -25.77 21.89
CA MET A 11 6.26 -24.83 22.41
C MET A 11 5.66 -23.50 22.88
N ILE A 12 4.68 -22.98 22.14
CA ILE A 12 3.96 -21.75 22.52
C ILE A 12 3.14 -21.97 23.78
N MET A 13 2.45 -23.12 23.88
CA MET A 13 1.65 -23.48 25.06
C MET A 13 2.50 -23.73 26.31
N GLU A 14 3.74 -24.17 26.13
CA GLU A 14 4.73 -24.42 27.19
C GLU A 14 5.60 -23.19 27.51
N ASP A 15 5.31 -22.03 26.91
CA ASP A 15 6.00 -20.75 27.11
C ASP A 15 7.53 -20.86 26.88
N ALA A 16 7.91 -21.58 25.82
CA ALA A 16 9.31 -21.77 25.43
C ALA A 16 10.01 -20.43 25.12
N PRO A 17 11.35 -20.36 25.22
CA PRO A 17 12.09 -19.13 24.95
C PRO A 17 11.77 -18.55 23.56
N MET A 18 11.55 -17.24 23.49
CA MET A 18 11.14 -16.56 22.25
C MET A 18 12.14 -16.75 21.09
N GLU A 19 13.43 -16.88 21.40
CA GLU A 19 14.48 -17.17 20.43
C GLU A 19 14.29 -18.54 19.76
N GLU A 20 13.91 -19.56 20.53
CA GLU A 20 13.63 -20.90 20.03
C GLU A 20 12.31 -20.96 19.24
N ILE A 21 11.31 -20.19 19.65
CA ILE A 21 10.04 -20.07 18.90
C ILE A 21 10.30 -19.38 17.56
N ASN A 22 11.09 -18.29 17.53
CA ASN A 22 11.44 -17.57 16.32
C ASN A 22 12.23 -18.43 15.33
N ASP A 23 13.20 -19.22 15.80
CA ASP A 23 13.92 -20.19 14.96
C ASP A 23 12.97 -21.25 14.40
N ALA A 24 12.07 -21.77 15.24
CA ALA A 24 11.11 -22.78 14.83
C ALA A 24 10.08 -22.27 13.80
N ILE A 25 9.66 -21.00 13.86
CA ILE A 25 8.72 -20.42 12.88
C ILE A 25 9.41 -19.72 11.71
N GLY A 26 10.74 -19.56 11.74
CA GLY A 26 11.49 -18.80 10.74
C GLY A 26 11.40 -19.36 9.32
N TYR A 27 11.01 -20.64 9.16
CA TYR A 27 10.73 -21.25 7.85
C TYR A 27 9.31 -20.98 7.32
N ILE A 28 8.40 -20.47 8.17
CA ILE A 28 7.04 -20.13 7.78
C ILE A 28 7.08 -18.80 7.05
N ASP A 29 6.98 -18.86 5.73
CA ASP A 29 6.82 -17.66 4.93
C ASP A 29 5.37 -17.15 5.03
N ILE A 30 5.15 -16.18 5.91
CA ILE A 30 3.85 -15.51 6.03
C ILE A 30 3.49 -14.69 4.79
N TYR A 31 4.47 -14.34 3.94
CA TYR A 31 4.21 -13.57 2.73
C TYR A 31 3.57 -14.43 1.64
N SER A 32 3.82 -15.74 1.65
CA SER A 32 3.11 -16.71 0.82
C SER A 32 1.57 -16.70 1.02
N CYS A 33 1.05 -16.19 2.15
CA CYS A 33 -0.40 -16.03 2.33
C CYS A 33 -1.01 -14.94 1.44
N PHE A 34 -0.19 -14.02 0.92
CA PHE A 34 -0.62 -12.98 -0.02
C PHE A 34 -0.45 -13.41 -1.46
N ASP A 35 0.23 -14.54 -1.71
CA ASP A 35 0.33 -15.09 -3.06
C ASP A 35 -1.02 -15.67 -3.48
N PRO A 36 -1.48 -15.37 -4.71
CA PRO A 36 -2.69 -15.97 -5.22
C PRO A 36 -2.59 -17.50 -5.18
N ILE A 37 -3.56 -18.15 -4.52
CA ILE A 37 -3.67 -19.62 -4.50
C ILE A 37 -3.81 -20.18 -5.93
N PHE A 38 -4.37 -19.37 -6.84
CA PHE A 38 -4.46 -19.65 -8.26
C PHE A 38 -4.09 -18.39 -9.05
N GLU A 39 -3.46 -18.59 -10.21
CA GLU A 39 -3.28 -17.51 -11.17
C GLU A 39 -4.67 -16.98 -11.60
N PRO A 40 -4.94 -15.68 -11.43
CA PRO A 40 -6.21 -15.12 -11.84
C PRO A 40 -6.36 -15.22 -13.37
N PRO A 41 -7.59 -15.35 -13.90
CA PRO A 41 -7.82 -15.36 -15.35
C PRO A 41 -7.23 -14.13 -16.04
N ILE A 42 -6.70 -14.32 -17.25
CA ILE A 42 -6.05 -13.26 -18.04
C ILE A 42 -7.01 -12.08 -18.27
N ASP A 43 -8.27 -12.38 -18.57
CA ASP A 43 -9.30 -11.36 -18.83
C ASP A 43 -9.51 -10.44 -17.60
N PHE A 44 -9.44 -11.00 -16.39
CA PHE A 44 -9.54 -10.24 -15.14
C PHE A 44 -8.33 -9.33 -14.93
N LEU A 45 -7.12 -9.83 -15.21
CA LEU A 45 -5.89 -9.02 -15.14
C LEU A 45 -5.90 -7.88 -16.15
N GLU A 46 -6.40 -8.14 -17.36
CA GLU A 46 -6.59 -7.11 -18.39
C GLU A 46 -7.59 -6.05 -17.95
N GLU A 47 -8.71 -6.45 -17.35
CA GLU A 47 -9.71 -5.54 -16.82
C GLU A 47 -9.14 -4.70 -15.68
N CYS A 48 -8.41 -5.32 -14.75
CA CYS A 48 -7.71 -4.60 -13.69
C CYS A 48 -6.73 -3.58 -14.28
N ARG A 49 -5.87 -3.98 -15.21
CA ARG A 49 -4.92 -3.06 -15.85
C ARG A 49 -5.65 -1.89 -16.52
N LYS A 50 -6.71 -2.15 -17.30
CA LYS A 50 -7.52 -1.08 -17.92
C LYS A 50 -8.13 -0.16 -16.86
N HIS A 51 -8.62 -0.72 -15.76
CA HIS A 51 -9.13 0.05 -14.63
C HIS A 51 -8.04 0.93 -14.03
N TRP A 52 -6.84 0.41 -13.78
CA TRP A 52 -5.73 1.17 -13.19
C TRP A 52 -5.14 2.21 -14.16
N GLU A 53 -5.08 1.94 -15.45
CA GLU A 53 -4.66 2.88 -16.49
C GLU A 53 -5.69 4.00 -16.69
N THR A 54 -6.98 3.66 -16.63
CA THR A 54 -8.10 4.61 -16.82
C THR A 54 -8.49 5.31 -15.53
N ALA A 55 -8.15 4.75 -14.37
CA ALA A 55 -8.17 5.42 -13.09
C ALA A 55 -7.11 6.51 -13.14
N GLN A 56 -7.46 7.63 -13.77
CA GLN A 56 -6.85 8.91 -13.48
C GLN A 56 -6.80 8.99 -11.95
N SER A 57 -5.58 9.00 -11.41
CA SER A 57 -5.36 9.26 -10.00
C SER A 57 -6.29 10.41 -9.62
N SER A 58 -7.11 10.25 -8.58
CA SER A 58 -8.01 11.33 -8.13
C SER A 58 -7.26 12.62 -7.79
N PHE A 59 -5.94 12.52 -7.70
CA PHE A 59 -4.98 13.60 -7.48
C PHE A 59 -4.39 14.18 -8.78
N ARG A 60 -4.58 13.54 -9.94
CA ARG A 60 -4.17 14.05 -11.26
C ARG A 60 -5.28 14.89 -11.87
N LYS A 61 -5.07 16.21 -11.94
CA LYS A 61 -6.06 17.16 -12.46
C LYS A 61 -5.37 18.32 -13.19
N THR A 62 -5.94 18.73 -14.31
CA THR A 62 -5.55 19.98 -14.97
C THR A 62 -6.30 21.15 -14.32
N ILE A 63 -5.56 22.12 -13.82
CA ILE A 63 -6.11 23.36 -13.24
C ILE A 63 -5.50 24.58 -13.94
N GLU A 64 -6.29 25.62 -14.10
CA GLU A 64 -5.79 26.93 -14.50
C GLU A 64 -5.47 27.75 -13.25
N ARG A 65 -4.24 28.27 -13.18
CA ARG A 65 -3.79 29.07 -12.04
C ARG A 65 -3.02 30.28 -12.53
N LYS A 66 -3.33 31.44 -11.97
CA LYS A 66 -2.55 32.65 -12.16
C LYS A 66 -1.40 32.69 -11.16
N ILE A 67 -0.16 32.75 -11.64
CA ILE A 67 1.05 32.90 -10.83
C ILE A 67 1.70 34.22 -11.24
N GLY A 68 1.74 35.19 -10.33
CA GLY A 68 2.06 36.58 -10.67
C GLY A 68 1.03 37.16 -11.64
N ASN A 69 1.50 37.64 -12.81
CA ASN A 69 0.64 38.23 -13.84
C ASN A 69 0.28 37.26 -14.98
N THR A 70 0.81 36.04 -14.98
CA THR A 70 0.67 35.08 -16.08
C THR A 70 -0.27 33.94 -15.70
N TRP A 71 -1.08 33.49 -16.65
CA TRP A 71 -1.94 32.31 -16.52
C TRP A 71 -1.19 31.05 -16.94
N TYR A 72 -1.28 30.01 -16.12
CA TYR A 72 -0.69 28.70 -16.38
C TYR A 72 -1.78 27.63 -16.38
N VAL A 73 -1.67 26.70 -17.32
CA VAL A 73 -2.37 25.41 -17.27
C VAL A 73 -1.42 24.44 -16.58
N ILE A 74 -1.78 24.00 -15.37
CA ILE A 74 -0.96 23.14 -14.54
C ILE A 74 -1.63 21.77 -14.48
N GLU A 75 -0.92 20.74 -14.90
CA GLU A 75 -1.30 19.37 -14.64
C GLU A 75 -0.70 18.96 -13.28
N THR A 76 -1.56 18.65 -12.31
CA THR A 76 -1.10 18.08 -11.04
C THR A 76 -0.83 16.60 -11.25
N GLU A 77 0.29 16.10 -10.76
CA GLU A 77 0.62 14.67 -10.73
C GLU A 77 0.90 14.26 -9.29
N CYS A 78 0.45 13.06 -8.90
CA CYS A 78 0.81 12.47 -7.61
C CYS A 78 1.88 11.42 -7.88
N ASP A 79 3.15 11.81 -7.69
CA ASP A 79 4.32 10.95 -7.90
C ASP A 79 4.49 9.87 -6.82
N GLY A 80 3.69 9.94 -5.75
CA GLY A 80 3.75 9.03 -4.60
C GLY A 80 4.94 9.22 -3.67
N ASN A 81 5.95 10.00 -4.08
CA ASN A 81 7.23 10.19 -3.39
C ASN A 81 7.22 11.34 -2.38
N GLU A 82 6.12 12.08 -2.30
CA GLU A 82 5.96 13.12 -1.30
C GLU A 82 6.11 12.57 0.13
N PRO A 83 6.99 13.17 0.97
CA PRO A 83 7.13 12.80 2.37
C PRO A 83 5.83 12.93 3.16
N LEU A 84 5.63 12.08 4.17
CA LEU A 84 4.44 12.11 5.02
C LEU A 84 4.20 13.50 5.64
N ALA A 85 5.25 14.21 6.03
CA ALA A 85 5.16 15.54 6.62
C ALA A 85 4.50 16.55 5.67
N ASP A 86 4.79 16.48 4.38
CA ASP A 86 4.26 17.42 3.40
C ASP A 86 2.82 17.03 2.99
N LYS A 87 2.50 15.72 2.94
CA LYS A 87 1.12 15.23 2.83
C LYS A 87 0.24 15.76 3.97
N VAL A 88 0.73 15.71 5.21
CA VAL A 88 0.01 16.18 6.40
C VAL A 88 -0.16 17.71 6.37
N LYS A 89 0.89 18.47 6.01
CA LYS A 89 0.76 19.93 5.83
C LYS A 89 -0.29 20.28 4.79
N ARG A 90 -0.27 19.63 3.62
CA ARG A 90 -1.28 19.88 2.57
C ARG A 90 -2.70 19.56 3.07
N LEU A 91 -2.87 18.53 3.89
CA LEU A 91 -4.17 18.19 4.49
C LEU A 91 -4.63 19.27 5.49
N ILE A 92 -3.76 19.69 6.39
CA ILE A 92 -4.07 20.67 7.45
C ILE A 92 -4.30 22.07 6.87
N PHE A 93 -3.52 22.46 5.85
CA PHE A 93 -3.53 23.79 5.25
C PHE A 93 -4.22 23.81 3.88
N SER A 94 -5.02 22.81 3.56
CA SER A 94 -5.84 22.83 2.34
C SER A 94 -6.86 23.97 2.46
N ASP A 95 -6.76 24.98 1.59
CA ASP A 95 -7.75 26.07 1.44
C ASP A 95 -9.17 25.56 1.10
N LYS A 96 -9.30 24.28 0.73
CA LYS A 96 -10.60 23.60 0.66
C LYS A 96 -11.00 23.23 2.08
N GLY A 97 -11.74 24.14 2.72
CA GLY A 97 -12.28 23.95 4.07
C GLY A 97 -12.87 22.55 4.25
N VAL A 98 -12.66 22.02 5.46
CA VAL A 98 -13.26 20.77 5.94
C VAL A 98 -14.75 20.79 5.60
N ILE A 99 -15.17 19.96 4.66
CA ILE A 99 -16.60 19.68 4.45
C ILE A 99 -16.92 18.67 5.54
N CYS A 100 -17.41 19.19 6.67
CA CYS A 100 -18.00 18.39 7.75
C CYS A 100 -19.31 17.75 7.27
#